data_AF-A0A6P6G8S0-F1
#
_entry.id   AF-A0A6P6G8S0-F1
#
_cell.length_a   1.000
_cell.length_b   1.000
_cell.length_c   1.000
_cell.angle_alpha   90.00
_cell.angle_beta   90.00
_cell.angle_gamma   90.00
#
_symmetry.space_group_name_H-M   'P 1'
#
loop_
_entity.id
_entity.type
_entity.pdbx_description
1 polymer ?
#
loop_
_entity_poly.entity_id
_entity_poly.type
_entity_poly.pdbx_seq_one_letter_code
_entity_poly.pdbx_strand_id
1 'polypeptide(L)' 'MHRVSSMNIRDVSIKELSSPELLPEFCNLLSLTLKHTNALNEITSVVLLLKSMPQLNTLKILGIPYSKEEKISHRAGY' A
#
# COMPACT_ATOMS: atom_id res chain seq x y z
N MET A 1 5.86 25.56 -7.17
CA MET A 1 5.51 24.13 -7.02
C MET A 1 4.92 23.92 -5.64
N HIS A 2 3.66 23.51 -5.53
CA HIS A 2 3.07 23.14 -4.24
C HIS A 2 3.73 21.83 -3.78
N ARG A 3 4.56 21.91 -2.74
CA ARG A 3 5.20 20.73 -2.14
C ARG A 3 4.13 19.92 -1.40
N VAL A 4 3.69 18.84 -2.02
CA VAL A 4 2.81 17.86 -1.36
C VAL A 4 3.67 17.06 -0.39
N SER A 5 3.48 17.29 0.90
CA SER A 5 4.20 16.59 1.97
C SER A 5 3.46 15.36 2.50
N SER A 6 2.18 15.21 2.14
CA SER A 6 1.34 14.09 2.55
C SER A 6 0.47 13.61 1.40
N MET A 7 0.36 12.29 1.24
CA MET A 7 -0.42 11.67 0.17
C MET A 7 -1.25 10.50 0.69
N ASN A 8 -2.42 10.32 0.08
CA ASN A 8 -3.37 9.28 0.41
C ASN A 8 -3.79 8.59 -0.89
N ILE A 9 -3.43 7.31 -1.01
CA ILE A 9 -3.62 6.51 -2.22
C ILE A 9 -4.53 5.33 -1.88
N ARG A 10 -5.48 5.03 -2.77
CA ARG A 10 -6.39 3.89 -2.64
C ARG A 10 -6.14 2.91 -3.78
N ASP A 11 -6.32 1.62 -3.49
CA ASP A 11 -6.39 0.57 -4.50
C ASP A 11 -5.13 0.47 -5.40
N VAL A 12 -3.96 0.84 -4.87
CA VAL A 12 -2.66 0.78 -5.56
C VAL A 12 -1.77 -0.26 -4.91
N SER A 13 -1.04 -1.03 -5.72
CA SER A 13 -0.01 -1.96 -5.25
C SER A 13 1.23 -1.19 -4.81
N ILE A 14 1.83 -1.56 -3.68
CA ILE A 14 3.04 -0.94 -3.17
C ILE A 14 4.21 -1.12 -4.15
N LYS A 15 4.18 -2.20 -4.92
CA LYS A 15 5.19 -2.48 -5.93
C LYS A 15 5.24 -1.38 -6.99
N GLU A 16 4.09 -0.87 -7.42
CA GLU A 16 4.01 0.23 -8.39
C GLU A 16 4.59 1.52 -7.81
N LEU A 17 4.31 1.84 -6.54
CA LEU A 17 4.84 3.04 -5.88
C LEU A 17 6.37 3.03 -5.71
N SER A 18 6.96 1.84 -5.63
CA SER A 18 8.41 1.67 -5.60
C SER A 18 9.07 1.74 -6.99
N SER A 19 8.30 1.94 -8.06
CA SER A 19 8.82 2.07 -9.42
C SER A 19 9.74 3.30 -9.55
N PRO A 20 10.92 3.18 -10.16
CA PRO A 20 11.84 4.30 -10.38
C PRO A 20 11.21 5.50 -11.08
N GLU A 21 10.19 5.26 -11.91
CA GLU A 21 9.49 6.30 -12.67
C GLU A 21 8.66 7.22 -11.78
N LEU A 22 8.13 6.71 -10.66
CA LEU A 22 7.27 7.46 -9.74
C LEU A 22 8.04 8.06 -8.55
N LEU A 23 9.22 7.55 -8.22
CA LEU A 23 10.05 8.05 -7.12
C LEU A 23 10.33 9.57 -7.16
N PRO A 24 10.59 10.20 -8.32
CA PRO A 24 10.81 11.65 -8.40
C PRO A 24 9.59 12.46 -7.92
N GLU A 25 8.37 11.95 -8.11
CA GLU A 25 7.15 12.63 -7.67
C GLU A 25 6.99 12.61 -6.14
N PHE A 26 7.59 11.61 -5.49
CA PHE A 26 7.50 11.38 -4.05
C PHE A 26 8.71 11.88 -3.25
N CYS A 27 9.69 12.52 -3.90
CA CYS A 27 10.94 12.93 -3.26
C CYS A 27 10.76 13.90 -2.07
N ASN A 28 9.64 14.62 -2.00
CA ASN A 28 9.31 15.53 -0.89
C ASN A 28 8.21 14.98 0.04
N LEU A 29 7.80 13.72 -0.15
CA LEU A 29 6.71 13.11 0.59
C LEU A 29 7.19 12.68 1.99
N LEU A 30 6.57 13.21 3.05
CA LEU A 30 6.89 12.88 4.44
C LEU A 30 5.87 11.92 5.05
N SER A 31 4.65 11.88 4.51
CA SER A 31 3.56 11.05 5.02
C SER A 31 2.83 10.35 3.88
N LEU A 32 2.72 9.02 3.98
CA LEU A 32 2.00 8.20 3.01
C LEU A 32 0.94 7.37 3.72
N THR A 33 -0.30 7.47 3.24
CA THR A 33 -1.39 6.58 3.65
C THR A 33 -1.83 5.74 2.46
N LEU A 34 -1.77 4.42 2.61
CA LEU A 34 -2.24 3.44 1.65
C LEU A 34 -3.53 2.82 2.16
N LYS A 35 -4.58 2.82 1.34
CA LYS A 35 -5.88 2.23 1.66
C LYS A 35 -6.18 1.07 0.73
N HIS A 36 -6.84 0.05 1.27
CA HIS A 36 -7.24 -1.15 0.55
C HIS A 36 -6.06 -1.94 0.00
N THR A 37 -4.91 -1.87 0.69
CA THR A 37 -3.71 -2.61 0.29
C THR A 37 -3.61 -3.89 1.09
N ASN A 38 -3.40 -5.02 0.43
CA ASN A 38 -3.17 -6.29 1.12
C ASN A 38 -1.71 -6.36 1.64
N ALA A 39 -1.47 -5.73 2.79
CA ALA A 39 -0.14 -5.58 3.38
C ALA A 39 0.57 -6.91 3.63
N LEU A 40 -0.17 -7.98 3.95
CA LEU A 40 0.39 -9.30 4.27
C LEU A 40 1.15 -9.92 3.09
N ASN A 41 0.70 -9.67 1.86
CA ASN A 41 1.34 -10.19 0.65
C ASN A 41 2.43 -9.26 0.10
N GLU A 42 2.56 -8.05 0.65
CA GLU A 42 3.42 -6.99 0.10
C GLU A 42 4.51 -6.50 1.06
N ILE A 43 4.84 -7.28 2.11
CA ILE A 43 5.89 -6.92 3.09
C ILE A 43 7.21 -6.54 2.40
N THR A 44 7.66 -7.33 1.43
CA THR A 44 8.87 -7.04 0.66
C THR A 44 8.76 -5.71 -0.10
N SER A 45 7.60 -5.44 -0.70
CA SER A 45 7.33 -4.19 -1.41
C SER A 45 7.34 -3.00 -0.45
N VAL A 46 6.79 -3.14 0.76
CA VAL A 46 6.85 -2.12 1.82
C VAL A 46 8.29 -1.79 2.17
N VAL A 47 9.13 -2.81 2.36
CA VAL A 47 10.55 -2.62 2.68
C VAL A 47 11.27 -1.91 1.53
N LEU A 48 11.01 -2.28 0.28
CA LEU A 48 11.58 -1.60 -0.89
C LEU A 48 11.15 -0.15 -0.97
N LEU A 49 9.87 0.14 -0.73
CA LEU A 49 9.34 1.51 -0.70
C LEU A 49 10.05 2.37 0.35
N LEU A 50 10.21 1.86 1.57
CA LEU A 50 10.90 2.57 2.66
C LEU A 50 12.38 2.84 2.33
N LYS A 51 13.05 1.92 1.64
CA LYS A 51 14.43 2.13 1.16
C LYS A 51 14.50 3.21 0.09
N SER A 52 13.51 3.27 -0.81
CA SER A 52 13.45 4.26 -1.88
C SER A 52 12.98 5.65 -1.41
N MET A 53 12.37 5.74 -0.23
CA MET A 53 11.86 7.00 0.35
C MET A 53 12.39 7.22 1.78
N PRO A 54 13.69 7.43 1.96
CA PRO A 54 14.29 7.60 3.30
C PRO A 54 13.75 8.83 4.06
N GLN A 55 13.18 9.81 3.35
CA GLN A 55 12.56 11.00 3.92
C GLN A 55 11.16 10.76 4.53
N LEU A 56 10.58 9.57 4.35
CA LEU A 56 9.22 9.28 4.80
C LEU A 56 9.18 9.15 6.33
N ASN A 57 8.53 10.09 7.00
CA ASN A 57 8.37 10.10 8.46
C ASN A 57 7.21 9.22 8.93
N THR A 58 6.18 9.04 8.10
CA THR A 58 4.97 8.31 8.48
C THR A 58 4.46 7.45 7.33
N LEU A 59 4.26 6.16 7.59
CA LEU A 59 3.60 5.23 6.70
C LEU A 59 2.39 4.62 7.42
N LYS A 60 1.19 4.79 6.85
CA LYS A 60 -0.05 4.15 7.31
C LYS A 60 -0.54 3.21 6.23
N ILE A 61 -0.71 1.94 6.56
CA ILE A 61 -1.30 0.94 5.65
C ILE A 61 -2.61 0.48 6.26
N LEU A 62 -3.69 0.77 5.55
CA LEU A 62 -5.05 0.40 5.91
C LEU A 62 -5.47 -0.73 4.99
N GLY A 63 -5.49 -1.94 5.55
CA GLY A 63 -5.87 -3.16 4.83
C GLY A 63 -7.31 -3.12 4.31
N ILE A 64 -7.60 -3.99 3.35
CA ILE A 64 -8.98 -4.27 2.95
C ILE A 64 -9.67 -4.91 4.16
N PRO A 65 -10.82 -4.41 4.63
CA PRO A 65 -11.60 -5.11 5.65
C PRO A 65 -11.93 -6.50 5.10
N TYR A 66 -11.54 -7.56 5.82
CA TYR A 66 -11.95 -8.92 5.50
C TYR A 66 -13.48 -8.95 5.44
N SER A 67 -14.07 -8.97 4.24
CA SER A 67 -15.47 -9.36 4.10
C SER A 67 -15.53 -10.84 4.46
N LYS A 68 -16.31 -11.16 5.49
CA LYS A 68 -16.69 -12.55 5.78
C LYS A 68 -17.59 -13.05 4.66
N GLU A 69 -17.02 -13.44 3.54
CA GLU A 69 -17.68 -14.36 2.60
C GLU A 69 -16.79 -15.59 2.39
N GLU A 70 -16.48 -16.26 3.51
CA GLU A 70 -16.39 -17.72 3.52
C GLU A 70 -17.79 -18.27 3.22
N LYS A 71 -18.18 -18.31 1.94
CA LYS A 71 -19.14 -19.34 1.51
C LYS A 71 -18.35 -20.62 1.33
N ILE A 72 -18.05 -21.27 2.46
CA ILE A 72 -17.73 -22.69 2.50
C ILE A 72 -18.99 -23.43 2.02
N SER A 73 -19.12 -23.61 0.70
CA SER A 73 -20.09 -24.53 0.11
C SER A 73 -19.58 -25.95 0.25
N HIS A 74 -19.53 -26.45 1.49
CA HIS A 74 -19.41 -27.89 1.77
C HIS A 74 -20.75 -28.39 2.29
N ARG A 75 -21.57 -28.95 1.40
CA ARG A 75 -22.66 -29.93 1.66
C ARG A 75 -23.44 -30.11 0.34
N ALA A 76 -23.84 -31.28 -0.11
CA ALA A 76 -23.60 -32.67 0.29
C ALA A 76 -24.01 -33.52 -0.92
N GLY A 77 -23.13 -34.42 -1.38
CA GLY A 77 -23.55 -35.53 -2.22
C GLY A 77 -23.71 -36.75 -1.32
N TYR A 78 -24.96 -37.12 -1.03
CA TYR A 78 -25.33 -38.47 -0.60
C TYR A 78 -26.24 -39.05 -1.69
#